data_AF-A0A0B1TVJ5-F1
#
_entry.id   AF-A0A0B1TVJ5-F1
#
_cell.length_a   1.000
_cell.length_b   1.000
_cell.length_c   1.000
_cell.angle_alpha   90.00
_cell.angle_beta   90.00
_cell.angle_gamma   90.00
#
_symmetry.space_group_name_H-M   'P 1'
#
loop_
_entity.id
_entity.type
_entity.pdbx_description
1 polymer ?
#
loop_
_entity_poly.entity_id
_entity_poly.type
_entity_poly.pdbx_seq_one_letter_code
_entity_poly.pdbx_strand_id
1 'polypeptide(L)'
;MEVLQNSDELFERPEFSAAADIGWPDCFNSGVFVYVPSIETYRRLLEFAISHGSFDGGDQGLLNEFFANWRDLPPIHRLPFIYNMTAGVFYTYAAAFRRYGKATKIVHFIGAEKPWHGSAATHQSEHYARWKQIHQTNVAAHNRHTSKSHHTSMNTSRRILGFVSLQCV
;
A
#
# COMPACT_ATOMS: atom_id res chain seq x y z
N MET A 1 -0.03 6.20 -0.99
CA MET A 1 0.10 5.89 0.46
C MET A 1 1.11 6.82 1.12
N GLU A 2 1.15 6.86 2.44
CA GLU A 2 2.09 7.66 3.24
C GLU A 2 2.58 6.87 4.46
N VAL A 3 3.89 6.90 4.72
CA VAL A 3 4.50 6.32 5.92
C VAL A 3 4.57 7.39 7.01
N LEU A 4 3.87 7.16 8.12
CA LEU A 4 3.79 8.07 9.27
C LEU A 4 4.87 7.82 10.31
N GLN A 5 5.31 6.56 10.43
CA GLN A 5 6.25 6.06 11.43
C GLN A 5 7.15 4.97 10.82
N ASN A 6 8.34 4.75 11.37
CA ASN A 6 9.21 3.65 10.95
C ASN A 6 8.46 2.29 11.02
N SER A 7 8.66 1.47 10.00
CA SER A 7 7.99 0.17 9.82
C SER A 7 8.98 -0.91 9.36
N ASP A 8 10.25 -0.79 9.74
CA ASP A 8 11.30 -1.71 9.27
C ASP A 8 11.13 -3.13 9.82
N GLU A 9 10.40 -3.30 10.93
CA GLU A 9 10.01 -4.61 11.43
C GLU A 9 9.15 -5.42 10.44
N LEU A 10 8.61 -4.81 9.37
CA LEU A 10 7.97 -5.54 8.28
C LEU A 10 8.96 -6.45 7.53
N PHE A 11 10.27 -6.15 7.53
CA PHE A 11 11.27 -7.00 6.88
C PHE A 11 11.48 -8.35 7.58
N GLU A 12 11.02 -8.48 8.82
CA GLU A 12 11.04 -9.72 9.60
C GLU A 12 9.87 -10.66 9.23
N ARG A 13 8.89 -10.18 8.45
CA ARG A 13 7.71 -10.95 8.06
C ARG A 13 8.04 -11.95 6.93
N PRO A 14 7.39 -13.13 6.91
CA PRO A 14 7.54 -14.10 5.83
C PRO A 14 6.79 -13.67 4.55
N GLU A 15 7.20 -14.20 3.40
CA GLU A 15 6.37 -14.14 2.18
C GLU A 15 5.23 -15.17 2.30
N PHE A 16 3.99 -14.87 1.91
CA PHE A 16 3.42 -13.58 1.55
C PHE A 16 2.71 -13.00 2.77
N SER A 17 3.03 -11.76 3.18
CA SER A 17 2.36 -11.10 4.32
C SER A 17 1.70 -9.81 3.90
N ALA A 18 0.44 -9.61 4.27
CA ALA A 18 -0.34 -8.42 3.91
C ALA A 18 -1.37 -8.11 5.01
N ALA A 19 -1.96 -6.92 4.96
CA ALA A 19 -3.08 -6.58 5.84
C ALA A 19 -4.41 -7.03 5.21
N ALA A 20 -5.39 -7.40 6.03
CA ALA A 20 -6.73 -7.72 5.56
C ALA A 20 -7.40 -6.52 4.87
N ASP A 21 -8.15 -6.78 3.81
CA ASP A 21 -9.00 -5.77 3.18
C ASP A 21 -10.17 -5.38 4.09
N ILE A 22 -10.57 -4.10 4.06
CA ILE A 22 -11.64 -3.59 4.93
C ILE A 22 -13.04 -3.97 4.44
N GLY A 23 -13.20 -4.24 3.15
CA GLY A 23 -14.45 -4.63 2.53
C GLY A 23 -14.68 -6.14 2.65
N TRP A 24 -13.68 -6.94 2.26
CA TRP A 24 -13.73 -8.40 2.35
C TRP A 24 -12.51 -8.95 3.09
N PRO A 25 -12.58 -9.17 4.43
CA PRO A 25 -11.41 -9.44 5.26
C PRO A 25 -10.77 -10.82 5.06
N ASP A 26 -11.41 -11.71 4.29
CA ASP A 26 -10.80 -12.97 3.84
C ASP A 26 -9.83 -12.74 2.66
N CYS A 27 -9.91 -11.58 2.00
CA CYS A 27 -8.92 -11.09 1.05
C CYS A 27 -7.94 -10.15 1.77
N PHE A 28 -6.72 -10.07 1.27
CA PHE A 28 -5.78 -9.05 1.68
C PHE A 28 -5.87 -7.82 0.78
N ASN A 29 -5.52 -6.66 1.35
CA ASN A 29 -5.32 -5.44 0.60
C ASN A 29 -3.90 -5.41 0.01
N SER A 30 -3.79 -5.30 -1.32
CA SER A 30 -2.49 -5.34 -2.02
C SER A 30 -1.67 -4.05 -1.92
N GLY A 31 -2.19 -3.01 -1.24
CA GLY A 31 -1.49 -1.74 -1.04
C GLY A 31 -0.14 -1.89 -0.35
N VAL A 32 -0.06 -2.75 0.67
CA VAL A 32 1.16 -3.05 1.43
C VAL A 32 1.26 -4.55 1.64
N PHE A 33 2.36 -5.13 1.16
CA PHE A 33 2.69 -6.52 1.43
C PHE A 33 4.21 -6.75 1.50
N VAL A 34 4.59 -7.86 2.11
CA VAL A 34 5.97 -8.34 2.22
C VAL A 34 6.12 -9.58 1.35
N TYR A 35 7.13 -9.56 0.49
CA TYR A 35 7.46 -10.63 -0.45
C TYR A 35 8.98 -10.80 -0.56
N VAL A 36 9.40 -11.91 -1.16
CA VAL A 36 10.79 -12.21 -1.48
C VAL A 36 10.95 -12.16 -3.01
N PRO A 37 11.77 -11.24 -3.55
CA PRO A 37 12.01 -11.17 -4.99
C PRO A 37 12.48 -12.51 -5.55
N SER A 38 11.74 -13.03 -6.52
CA SER A 38 11.99 -14.33 -7.15
C SER A 38 11.54 -14.27 -8.61
N ILE A 39 12.48 -14.57 -9.52
CA ILE A 39 12.17 -14.62 -10.95
C ILE A 39 11.16 -15.74 -11.26
N GLU A 40 11.18 -16.81 -10.46
CA GLU A 40 10.24 -17.92 -10.59
C GLU A 40 8.83 -17.50 -10.21
N THR A 41 8.67 -16.82 -9.06
CA THR A 41 7.38 -16.27 -8.63
C THR A 41 6.83 -15.28 -9.67
N TYR A 42 7.70 -14.44 -10.23
CA TYR A 42 7.32 -13.50 -11.29
C TYR A 42 6.77 -14.23 -12.54
N ARG A 43 7.47 -15.25 -13.06
CA ARG A 43 7.04 -16.01 -14.23
C ARG A 43 5.70 -16.69 -13.99
N ARG A 44 5.55 -17.35 -12.85
CA ARG A 44 4.30 -18.00 -12.45
C ARG A 44 3.15 -17.02 -12.31
N LEU A 45 3.38 -15.85 -11.72
CA LEU A 45 2.37 -14.81 -11.58
C LEU A 45 1.95 -14.26 -12.95
N LEU A 46 2.89 -14.07 -13.87
CA LEU A 46 2.61 -13.63 -15.23
C LEU A 46 1.79 -14.67 -16.02
N GLU A 47 2.18 -15.94 -15.97
CA GLU A 47 1.44 -17.04 -16.59
C GLU A 47 0.02 -17.15 -16.00
N PHE A 48 -0.11 -17.01 -14.67
CA PHE A 48 -1.40 -16.99 -13.99
C PHE A 48 -2.27 -15.83 -14.48
N ALA A 49 -1.71 -14.62 -14.56
CA ALA A 49 -2.43 -13.43 -15.04
C ALA A 49 -2.93 -13.57 -16.48
N ILE A 50 -2.12 -14.18 -17.36
CA ILE A 50 -2.52 -14.43 -18.77
C ILE A 50 -3.66 -15.44 -18.85
N SER A 51 -3.65 -16.46 -17.98
CA SER A 51 -4.61 -17.57 -18.02
C SER A 51 -5.92 -17.29 -17.29
N HIS A 52 -5.89 -16.53 -16.19
CA HIS A 52 -7.05 -16.32 -15.31
C HIS A 52 -7.51 -14.86 -15.27
N GLY A 53 -6.64 -13.91 -15.59
CA GLY A 53 -6.93 -12.49 -15.40
C GLY A 53 -6.94 -12.09 -13.92
N SER A 54 -7.82 -11.16 -13.57
CA SER A 54 -8.06 -10.69 -12.20
C SER A 54 -9.56 -10.46 -12.02
N PHE A 55 -10.15 -10.96 -10.94
CA PHE A 55 -11.59 -10.81 -10.69
C PHE A 55 -12.03 -9.35 -10.47
N ASP A 56 -11.14 -8.46 -10.02
CA ASP A 56 -11.43 -7.04 -9.81
C ASP A 56 -10.82 -6.13 -10.89
N GLY A 57 -10.17 -6.72 -11.90
CA GLY A 57 -9.48 -6.01 -12.97
C GLY A 57 -8.16 -5.33 -12.55
N GLY A 58 -7.78 -5.41 -11.27
CA GLY A 58 -6.56 -4.83 -10.72
C GLY A 58 -5.58 -5.86 -10.19
N ASP A 59 -4.53 -5.39 -9.51
CA ASP A 59 -3.52 -6.26 -8.89
C ASP A 59 -4.05 -7.00 -7.65
N GLN A 60 -5.00 -6.40 -6.92
CA GLN A 60 -5.53 -6.99 -5.70
C GLN A 60 -6.23 -8.31 -5.99
N GLY A 61 -7.07 -8.37 -7.02
CA GLY A 61 -7.74 -9.61 -7.40
C GLY A 61 -6.76 -10.70 -7.86
N LEU A 62 -5.85 -10.34 -8.76
CA LEU A 62 -4.80 -11.23 -9.26
C LEU A 62 -3.97 -11.83 -8.13
N LEU A 63 -3.49 -10.99 -7.21
CA LEU A 63 -2.63 -11.43 -6.11
C LEU A 63 -3.42 -12.28 -5.12
N ASN A 64 -4.68 -11.94 -4.81
CA ASN A 64 -5.50 -12.76 -3.92
C ASN A 64 -5.78 -14.14 -4.51
N GLU A 65 -5.96 -14.27 -5.83
CA GLU A 65 -6.12 -15.57 -6.48
C GLU A 65 -4.81 -16.35 -6.56
N PHE A 66 -3.69 -15.68 -6.84
CA PHE A 66 -2.37 -16.34 -6.89
C PHE A 66 -1.90 -16.81 -5.51
N PHE A 67 -2.13 -16.01 -4.46
CA PHE A 67 -1.85 -16.33 -3.06
C PHE A 67 -3.13 -16.72 -2.30
N ALA A 68 -3.99 -17.54 -2.92
CA ALA A 68 -5.32 -17.89 -2.40
C ALA A 68 -5.34 -18.49 -0.99
N ASN A 69 -4.24 -19.09 -0.53
CA ASN A 69 -4.14 -19.64 0.82
C ASN A 69 -3.71 -18.63 1.88
N TRP A 70 -3.54 -17.34 1.56
CA TRP A 70 -3.06 -16.31 2.50
C TRP A 70 -3.86 -16.29 3.81
N ARG A 71 -5.19 -16.43 3.72
CA ARG A 71 -6.07 -16.48 4.90
C ARG A 71 -5.68 -17.62 5.85
N ASP A 72 -5.32 -18.78 5.33
CA ASP A 72 -5.08 -19.99 6.11
C ASP A 72 -3.64 -20.11 6.61
N LEU A 73 -2.76 -19.19 6.20
CA LEU A 73 -1.38 -19.11 6.70
C LEU A 73 -1.35 -18.76 8.20
N PRO A 74 -0.23 -19.08 8.89
CA PRO A 74 -0.06 -18.72 10.30
C PRO A 74 -0.23 -17.21 10.54
N PRO A 75 -0.71 -16.78 11.73
CA PRO A 75 -1.03 -15.38 12.01
C PRO A 75 0.09 -14.37 11.76
N ILE A 76 1.36 -14.80 11.73
CA ILE A 76 2.51 -13.97 11.40
C ILE A 76 2.41 -13.32 10.00
N HIS A 77 1.67 -13.94 9.07
CA HIS A 77 1.41 -13.44 7.71
C HIS A 77 0.35 -12.33 7.63
N ARG A 78 -0.40 -12.12 8.72
CA ARG A 78 -1.44 -11.09 8.80
C ARG A 78 -0.84 -9.83 9.40
N LEU A 79 -0.55 -8.86 8.56
CA LEU A 79 -0.10 -7.56 9.02
C LEU A 79 -1.23 -6.87 9.78
N PRO A 80 -0.96 -6.30 10.96
CA PRO A 80 -1.91 -5.43 11.64
C PRO A 80 -2.39 -4.30 10.73
N PHE A 81 -3.67 -3.93 10.82
CA PHE A 81 -4.30 -2.92 9.96
C PHE A 81 -3.58 -1.56 9.98
N ILE A 82 -2.87 -1.23 11.07
CA ILE A 82 -2.06 -0.01 11.19
C ILE A 82 -0.91 0.10 10.15
N TYR A 83 -0.53 -1.00 9.49
CA TYR A 83 0.47 -1.03 8.42
C TYR A 83 -0.13 -0.86 7.02
N ASN A 84 -1.45 -0.81 6.88
CA ASN A 84 -2.13 -0.54 5.62
C ASN A 84 -3.49 0.10 5.92
N MET A 85 -3.47 1.18 6.71
CA MET A 85 -4.70 1.78 7.22
C MET A 85 -5.38 2.56 6.11
N THR A 86 -6.51 2.08 5.64
CA THR A 86 -7.33 2.74 4.62
C THR A 86 -7.87 4.07 5.14
N ALA A 87 -7.42 5.19 4.56
CA ALA A 87 -7.85 6.53 4.98
C ALA A 87 -9.12 7.01 4.29
N GLY A 88 -9.87 7.85 5.02
CA GLY A 88 -10.98 8.63 4.49
C GLY A 88 -12.36 8.04 4.77
N VAL A 89 -13.34 8.43 3.95
CA VAL A 89 -14.77 8.05 4.08
C VAL A 89 -15.03 6.54 3.98
N PHE A 90 -14.08 5.79 3.42
CA PHE A 90 -14.19 4.35 3.26
C PHE A 90 -13.98 3.59 4.57
N TYR A 91 -13.28 4.18 5.55
CA TYR A 91 -13.17 3.58 6.87
C TYR A 91 -14.32 4.03 7.77
N THR A 92 -15.32 3.17 7.90
CA THR A 92 -16.59 3.48 8.59
C THR A 92 -16.53 3.29 10.10
N TYR A 93 -15.48 2.64 10.65
CA TYR A 93 -15.44 2.27 12.06
C TYR A 93 -14.77 3.32 12.97
N ALA A 94 -15.46 4.45 13.15
CA ALA A 94 -14.92 5.59 13.89
C ALA A 94 -14.47 5.29 15.34
N ALA A 95 -15.13 4.35 16.04
CA ALA A 95 -14.74 3.98 17.41
C ALA A 95 -13.36 3.31 17.45
N ALA A 96 -13.10 2.39 16.52
CA ALA A 96 -11.78 1.77 16.38
C ALA A 96 -10.72 2.79 15.96
N PHE A 97 -11.05 3.73 15.07
CA PHE A 97 -10.13 4.82 14.73
C PHE A 97 -9.75 5.67 15.95
N ARG A 98 -10.73 6.08 16.77
CA ARG A 98 -10.44 6.84 18.01
C ARG A 98 -9.57 6.07 19.00
N ARG A 99 -9.73 4.74 19.06
CA ARG A 99 -8.99 3.86 19.97
C ARG A 99 -7.57 3.58 19.49
N TYR A 100 -7.40 3.29 18.19
CA TYR A 100 -6.16 2.70 17.63
C TYR A 100 -5.46 3.58 16.58
N GLY A 101 -6.13 4.59 16.03
CA GLY A 101 -5.62 5.39 14.90
C GLY A 101 -4.32 6.14 15.20
N LYS A 102 -4.03 6.44 16.47
CA LYS A 102 -2.74 7.00 16.90
C LYS A 102 -1.55 6.06 16.65
N ALA A 103 -1.79 4.74 16.59
CA ALA A 103 -0.77 3.73 16.33
C ALA A 103 -0.56 3.48 14.82
N THR A 104 -1.29 4.18 13.94
CA THR A 104 -1.15 4.03 12.49
C THR A 104 0.28 4.34 12.05
N LYS A 105 0.88 3.40 11.31
CA LYS A 105 2.24 3.52 10.76
C LYS A 105 2.22 3.85 9.28
N ILE A 106 1.27 3.31 8.51
CA ILE A 106 1.14 3.55 7.07
C ILE A 106 -0.32 3.81 6.73
N VAL A 107 -0.56 4.87 5.97
CA VAL A 107 -1.87 5.28 5.49
C VAL A 107 -2.01 4.98 4.00
N HIS A 108 -3.08 4.31 3.62
CA HIS A 108 -3.45 4.00 2.25
C HIS A 108 -4.63 4.89 1.80
N PHE A 109 -4.32 5.83 0.91
CA PHE A 109 -5.32 6.66 0.23
C PHE A 109 -5.94 5.90 -0.95
N ILE A 110 -7.04 5.20 -0.69
CA ILE A 110 -7.77 4.41 -1.69
C ILE A 110 -8.77 5.27 -2.48
N GLY A 111 -9.18 4.77 -3.65
CA GLY A 111 -10.14 5.44 -4.53
C GLY A 111 -9.47 6.22 -5.66
N ALA A 112 -10.27 6.65 -6.65
CA ALA A 112 -9.80 7.35 -7.84
C ALA A 112 -9.20 8.74 -7.52
N GLU A 113 -9.77 9.41 -6.52
CA GLU A 113 -9.32 10.74 -6.11
C GLU A 113 -8.12 10.67 -5.17
N LYS A 114 -6.93 10.89 -5.73
CA LYS A 114 -5.68 10.82 -4.99
C LYS A 114 -5.33 12.16 -4.32
N PRO A 115 -4.47 12.17 -3.29
CA PRO A 115 -4.13 13.40 -2.56
C PRO A 115 -3.60 14.56 -3.42
N TRP A 116 -2.92 14.26 -4.54
CA TRP A 116 -2.40 15.28 -5.45
C TRP A 116 -3.47 15.92 -6.36
N HIS A 117 -4.71 15.41 -6.39
CA HIS A 117 -5.82 16.03 -7.13
C HIS A 117 -6.45 17.24 -6.39
N GLY A 118 -5.90 17.64 -5.24
CA GLY A 118 -6.28 18.90 -4.58
C GLY A 118 -7.67 18.85 -3.93
N SER A 119 -8.48 19.90 -4.14
CA SER A 119 -9.81 20.06 -3.49
C SER A 119 -10.87 19.04 -3.94
N ALA A 120 -10.60 18.25 -4.97
CA ALA A 120 -11.41 17.11 -5.39
C ALA A 120 -11.13 15.83 -4.56
N ALA A 121 -10.05 15.82 -3.75
CA ALA A 121 -9.71 14.67 -2.93
C ALA A 121 -10.79 14.43 -1.87
N THR A 122 -11.46 13.27 -1.95
CA THR A 122 -12.45 12.78 -0.98
C THR A 122 -11.85 12.54 0.42
N HIS A 123 -10.55 12.75 0.58
CA HIS A 123 -9.79 12.56 1.81
C HIS A 123 -9.79 13.83 2.66
N GLN A 124 -10.85 14.05 3.43
CA GLN A 124 -10.89 15.12 4.45
C GLN A 124 -10.32 14.67 5.81
N SER A 125 -9.39 13.71 5.83
CA SER A 125 -8.80 13.19 7.06
C SER A 125 -7.58 13.99 7.51
N GLU A 126 -7.23 13.88 8.80
CA GLU A 126 -5.99 14.44 9.35
C GLU A 126 -4.73 14.00 8.57
N HIS A 127 -4.78 12.81 7.97
CA HIS A 127 -3.71 12.27 7.15
C HIS A 127 -3.53 13.06 5.84
N TYR A 128 -4.60 13.60 5.24
CA TYR A 128 -4.47 14.43 4.03
C TYR A 128 -3.77 15.76 4.30
N ALA A 129 -4.03 16.39 5.46
CA ALA A 129 -3.36 17.62 5.85
C ALA A 129 -1.85 17.40 6.02
N ARG A 130 -1.48 16.30 6.69
CA ARG A 130 -0.09 15.89 6.85
C ARG A 130 0.59 15.56 5.52
N TRP A 131 -0.07 14.80 4.65
CA TRP A 131 0.42 14.52 3.29
C TRP A 131 0.74 15.81 2.53
N LYS A 132 -0.19 16.78 2.53
CA LYS A 132 0.00 18.08 1.88
C LYS A 132 1.20 18.83 2.44
N GLN A 133 1.35 18.84 3.76
CA GLN A 133 2.48 19.50 4.42
C GLN A 133 3.80 18.88 3.96
N ILE A 134 3.94 17.56 4.02
CA ILE A 134 5.15 16.85 3.57
C ILE A 134 5.43 17.13 2.10
N HIS A 135 4.41 17.03 1.24
CA HIS A 135 4.54 17.29 -0.18
C HIS A 135 5.02 18.73 -0.45
N GLN A 136 4.43 19.72 0.22
CA GLN A 136 4.82 21.12 0.06
C GLN A 136 6.25 21.40 0.54
N THR A 137 6.63 20.87 1.70
CA THR A 137 7.95 21.09 2.31
C THR A 137 9.06 20.37 1.55
N ASN A 138 8.85 19.12 1.13
CA ASN A 138 9.93 18.26 0.65
C ASN A 138 9.90 17.99 -0.85
N VAL A 139 8.74 18.09 -1.50
CA VAL A 139 8.59 17.78 -2.93
C VAL A 139 8.42 19.05 -3.75
N ALA A 140 7.44 19.89 -3.44
CA ALA A 140 7.17 21.11 -4.19
C ALA A 140 8.27 22.18 -4.01
N ALA A 141 8.92 22.23 -2.85
CA ALA A 141 10.10 23.07 -2.64
C ALA A 141 11.31 22.55 -3.42
N HIS A 142 11.47 21.22 -3.51
CA HIS A 142 12.54 20.58 -4.25
C HIS A 142 12.35 20.71 -5.77
N ASN A 143 11.14 20.54 -6.29
CA ASN A 143 10.80 20.75 -7.71
C ASN A 143 11.04 22.18 -8.20
N ARG A 144 10.98 23.17 -7.28
CA ARG A 144 11.38 24.56 -7.58
C ARG A 144 12.89 24.74 -7.65
N HIS A 145 13.68 23.87 -7.03
CA HIS A 145 15.15 23.85 -7.09
C HIS A 145 15.71 22.92 -8.18
N THR A 146 15.04 21.80 -8.48
CA THR A 146 15.50 20.77 -9.43
C THR A 146 15.15 21.03 -10.89
N SER A 147 14.42 22.10 -11.21
CA SER A 147 14.40 22.66 -12.56
C SER A 147 15.79 23.11 -13.06
N LYS A 148 16.86 22.91 -12.26
CA LYS A 148 18.26 23.23 -12.58
C LYS A 148 19.26 22.06 -12.68
N SER A 149 18.92 20.78 -12.50
CA SER A 149 19.92 19.72 -12.72
C SER A 149 19.37 18.30 -12.92
N HIS A 150 19.86 17.61 -13.94
CA HIS A 150 19.58 16.20 -14.28
C HIS A 150 20.59 15.20 -13.66
N HIS A 151 20.14 13.93 -13.59
CA HIS A 151 20.86 12.66 -13.82
C HIS A 151 21.27 11.68 -12.67
N THR A 152 20.54 10.54 -12.66
CA THR A 152 20.90 9.08 -12.60
C THR A 152 21.47 8.32 -11.39
N SER A 153 20.69 7.28 -10.98
CA SER A 153 20.99 5.81 -10.78
C SER A 153 21.89 5.36 -9.60
N MET A 154 21.84 4.16 -8.96
CA MET A 154 21.17 2.84 -9.15
C MET A 154 21.17 1.99 -7.83
N ASN A 155 20.58 0.79 -7.92
CA ASN A 155 20.14 -0.26 -6.98
C ASN A 155 21.09 -0.93 -5.94
N THR A 156 20.52 -1.49 -4.84
CA THR A 156 21.04 -2.63 -4.05
C THR A 156 19.90 -3.57 -3.61
N SER A 157 20.13 -4.90 -3.62
CA SER A 157 19.13 -5.92 -3.30
C SER A 157 18.99 -6.12 -1.78
N ARG A 158 17.79 -5.86 -1.25
CA ARG A 158 17.29 -6.18 0.09
C ARG A 158 15.89 -6.76 -0.07
N ARG A 159 15.32 -7.41 0.96
CA ARG A 159 13.87 -7.65 1.01
C ARG A 159 13.17 -6.30 0.81
N ILE A 160 12.17 -6.26 -0.05
CA ILE A 160 11.51 -5.02 -0.44
C ILE A 160 10.11 -5.04 0.13
N LEU A 161 9.72 -3.94 0.76
CA LEU A 161 8.33 -3.69 1.08
C LEU A 161 7.63 -3.39 -0.25
N GLY A 162 6.76 -4.30 -0.68
CA GLY A 162 5.97 -4.12 -1.90
C GLY A 162 4.96 -3.02 -1.67
N PHE A 163 5.08 -1.93 -2.40
CA PHE A 163 4.07 -0.89 -2.50
C PHE A 163 3.44 -0.98 -3.89
N VAL A 164 2.27 -1.60 -3.97
CA VAL A 164 1.51 -1.62 -5.23
C VAL A 164 0.27 -0.75 -5.02
N SER A 165 0.26 0.41 -5.65
CA SER A 165 -0.93 1.26 -5.75
C SER A 165 -1.35 1.31 -7.21
N LEU A 166 -1.75 0.16 -7.77
CA LEU A 166 -2.38 0.05 -9.08
C LEU A 166 -3.92 0.14 -8.94
N GLN A 167 -4.40 1.17 -8.25
CA GLN A 167 -5.81 1.60 -8.32
C GLN A 167 -6.00 2.73 -9.34
N CYS A 168 -5.24 2.71 -10.42
CA CYS A 168 -5.41 3.65 -11.53
C CYS A 168 -6.07 2.91 -12.70
N VAL A 169 -7.40 2.88 -12.69
CA VAL A 169 -8.20 2.93 -13.91
C VAL A 169 -9.13 4.12 -13.76
#